data_AF-A0A354PBD8-F1
#
_entry.id   AF-A0A354PBD8-F1
#
_cell.length_a   1.000
_cell.length_b   1.000
_cell.length_c   1.000
_cell.angle_alpha   90.00
_cell.angle_beta   90.00
_cell.angle_gamma   90.00
#
_symmetry.space_group_name_H-M   'P 1'
#
loop_
_entity.id
_entity.type
_entity.pdbx_description
1 polymer ?
#
loop_
_entity_poly.entity_id
_entity_poly.type
_entity_poly.pdbx_seq_one_letter_code
_entity_poly.pdbx_strand_id
1 'polypeptide(L)'
;MSWVAPTAAQEIELEITQIDSLIFEVIDSPENPVSVLEAQVDLEMKRISQSIDLRDDQIERLRLAGRGDIKRFYDRVEQARRRFQASNARSIPGEPIEPHEIAMPLQASLRKGLFGQGSLFQKVVANSLDQQQSTALQRHLSRINELHAEGAVRMFVVKIGHYVPMTSVQRTKLTELLLENATWVRNDPHHSFLIVIYRFGKVPREKYVAIFDETQMKAVDFLMQAGQQIGEYLEQEGVIDDEE
;
A
#
# COMPACT_ATOMS: atom_id res chain seq x y z
N MET A 1 -37.09 -24.19 28.02
CA MET A 1 -36.41 -23.14 27.24
C MET A 1 -37.00 -23.18 25.84
N SER A 2 -37.74 -22.15 25.42
CA SER A 2 -38.29 -22.09 24.07
C SER A 2 -37.23 -21.46 23.17
N TRP A 3 -36.88 -22.14 22.08
CA TRP A 3 -36.01 -21.61 21.03
C TRP A 3 -36.91 -20.85 20.05
N VAL A 4 -36.70 -19.55 19.91
CA VAL A 4 -37.43 -18.72 18.95
C VAL A 4 -36.54 -18.59 17.71
N ALA A 5 -36.98 -19.12 16.58
CA ALA A 5 -36.27 -18.97 15.32
C ALA A 5 -36.26 -17.50 14.89
N PRO A 6 -35.16 -16.99 14.30
CA PRO A 6 -35.10 -15.63 13.78
C PRO A 6 -36.11 -15.43 12.66
N THR A 7 -36.58 -14.19 12.52
CA THR A 7 -37.42 -13.77 11.39
C THR A 7 -36.56 -13.53 10.14
N ALA A 8 -37.16 -13.61 8.95
CA ALA A 8 -36.44 -13.35 7.69
C ALA A 8 -35.75 -11.96 7.66
N ALA A 9 -36.31 -10.94 8.33
CA ALA A 9 -35.68 -9.63 8.45
C ALA A 9 -34.42 -9.67 9.34
N GLN A 10 -34.46 -10.45 10.43
CA GLN A 10 -33.31 -10.64 11.32
C GLN A 10 -32.20 -11.47 10.65
N GLU A 11 -32.54 -12.46 9.82
CA GLU A 11 -31.56 -13.21 9.03
C GLU A 11 -30.82 -12.31 8.04
N ILE A 12 -31.55 -11.44 7.31
CA ILE A 12 -30.95 -10.47 6.39
C ILE A 12 -30.04 -9.47 7.11
N GLU A 13 -30.43 -8.99 8.29
CA GLU A 13 -29.63 -8.05 9.08
C GLU A 13 -28.33 -8.70 9.60
N LEU A 14 -28.40 -9.95 10.06
CA LEU A 14 -27.22 -10.72 10.47
C LEU A 14 -26.27 -10.95 9.29
N GLU A 15 -26.81 -11.24 8.11
CA GLU A 15 -26.06 -11.44 6.86
C GLU A 15 -25.31 -10.17 6.39
N ILE A 16 -25.95 -9.00 6.46
CA ILE A 16 -25.29 -7.71 6.13
C ILE A 16 -24.16 -7.42 7.13
N THR A 17 -24.41 -7.68 8.42
CA THR A 17 -23.44 -7.44 9.49
C THR A 17 -22.17 -8.29 9.29
N GLN A 18 -22.31 -9.51 8.74
CA GLN A 18 -21.16 -10.36 8.40
C GLN A 18 -20.31 -9.74 7.30
N ILE A 19 -20.91 -9.22 6.23
CA ILE A 19 -20.17 -8.53 5.16
C ILE A 19 -19.47 -7.29 5.70
N ASP A 20 -20.14 -6.48 6.51
CA ASP A 20 -19.55 -5.28 7.07
C ASP A 20 -18.35 -5.62 7.97
N SER A 21 -18.50 -6.63 8.82
CA SER A 21 -17.42 -7.10 9.69
C SER A 21 -16.21 -7.54 8.87
N LEU A 22 -16.42 -8.23 7.74
CA LEU A 22 -15.34 -8.57 6.82
C LEU A 22 -14.75 -7.30 6.19
N ILE A 23 -15.53 -6.44 5.56
CA ILE A 23 -15.01 -5.24 4.87
C ILE A 23 -14.17 -4.38 5.81
N PHE A 24 -14.64 -4.17 7.03
CA PHE A 24 -14.02 -3.26 8.00
C PHE A 24 -13.06 -3.93 8.98
N GLU A 25 -12.77 -5.24 8.83
CA GLU A 25 -11.78 -5.97 9.66
C GLU A 25 -10.40 -5.29 9.67
N VAL A 26 -10.05 -4.60 8.58
CA VAL A 26 -8.78 -3.87 8.43
C VAL A 26 -8.73 -2.61 9.31
N ILE A 27 -9.88 -2.09 9.72
CA ILE A 27 -10.00 -0.95 10.62
C ILE A 27 -10.06 -1.51 12.04
N ASP A 28 -8.87 -1.66 12.65
CA ASP A 28 -8.70 -2.12 14.04
C ASP A 28 -9.10 -1.01 15.03
N SER A 29 -10.39 -0.66 15.06
CA SER A 29 -10.94 0.34 15.96
C SER A 29 -12.37 -0.02 16.38
N PRO A 30 -12.70 0.11 17.68
CA PRO A 30 -14.08 -0.02 18.15
C PRO A 30 -14.96 1.18 17.76
N GLU A 31 -14.38 2.22 17.16
CA GLU A 31 -15.10 3.41 16.70
C GLU A 31 -15.84 3.17 15.37
N ASN A 32 -16.72 4.12 15.02
CA ASN A 32 -17.42 4.11 13.74
C ASN A 32 -16.40 4.18 12.58
N PRO A 33 -16.41 3.23 11.62
CA PRO A 33 -15.47 3.25 10.49
C PRO A 33 -15.44 4.58 9.71
N VAL A 34 -16.56 5.30 9.65
CA VAL A 34 -16.63 6.63 9.03
C VAL A 34 -15.72 7.63 9.75
N SER A 35 -15.75 7.68 11.09
CA SER A 35 -14.93 8.64 11.84
C SER A 35 -13.44 8.33 11.72
N VAL A 36 -13.08 7.05 11.65
CA VAL A 36 -11.70 6.63 11.37
C VAL A 36 -11.24 7.13 10.01
N LEU A 37 -12.08 6.98 8.97
CA LEU A 37 -11.77 7.46 7.63
C LEU A 37 -11.69 8.99 7.55
N GLU A 38 -12.55 9.71 8.29
CA GLU A 38 -12.46 11.17 8.39
C GLU A 38 -11.15 11.60 9.09
N ALA A 39 -10.76 10.92 10.17
CA ALA A 39 -9.49 11.17 10.84
C ALA A 39 -8.28 10.90 9.92
N GLN A 40 -8.38 9.93 9.01
CA GLN A 40 -7.38 9.69 7.98
C GLN A 40 -7.29 10.86 6.98
N VAL A 41 -8.41 11.48 6.57
CA VAL A 41 -8.39 12.70 5.73
C VAL A 41 -7.62 13.82 6.45
N ASP A 42 -7.90 14.02 7.74
CA ASP A 42 -7.20 15.04 8.54
C ASP A 42 -5.70 14.72 8.67
N LEU A 43 -5.33 13.44 8.80
CA LEU A 43 -3.93 13.02 8.82
C LEU A 43 -3.23 13.31 7.49
N GLU A 44 -3.86 13.02 6.34
CA GLU A 44 -3.28 13.34 5.03
C GLU A 44 -3.10 14.86 4.84
N MET A 45 -4.08 15.67 5.25
CA MET A 45 -3.94 17.13 5.23
C MET A 45 -2.80 17.61 6.14
N LYS A 46 -2.65 17.04 7.33
CA LYS A 46 -1.51 17.34 8.23
C LYS A 46 -0.17 16.98 7.59
N ARG A 47 -0.07 15.83 6.90
CA ARG A 47 1.15 15.43 6.19
C ARG A 47 1.52 16.42 5.09
N ILE A 48 0.55 16.85 4.28
CA ILE A 48 0.78 17.90 3.28
C ILE A 48 1.26 19.18 3.96
N SER A 49 0.61 19.56 5.06
CA SER A 49 0.91 20.78 5.82
C SER A 49 2.30 20.79 6.48
N GLN A 50 2.99 19.65 6.59
CA GLN A 50 4.38 19.59 7.06
C GLN A 50 5.37 20.16 6.04
N SER A 51 4.98 20.25 4.77
CA SER A 51 5.85 20.71 3.68
C SER A 51 5.46 22.08 3.12
N ILE A 52 4.18 22.45 3.24
CA ILE A 52 3.62 23.67 2.68
C ILE A 52 2.54 24.24 3.60
N ASP A 53 2.41 25.56 3.64
CA ASP A 53 1.28 26.20 4.31
C ASP A 53 0.04 26.12 3.42
N LEU A 54 -1.02 25.47 3.90
CA LEU A 54 -2.31 25.41 3.23
C LEU A 54 -3.19 26.59 3.67
N ARG A 55 -3.81 27.26 2.70
CA ARG A 55 -4.81 28.30 2.96
C ARG A 55 -6.15 27.68 3.34
N ASP A 56 -7.00 28.44 4.03
CA ASP A 56 -8.33 27.99 4.45
C ASP A 56 -9.18 27.46 3.29
N ASP A 57 -9.13 28.12 2.13
CA ASP A 57 -9.87 27.71 0.93
C ASP A 57 -9.35 26.38 0.35
N GLN A 58 -8.05 26.11 0.47
CA GLN A 58 -7.45 24.84 0.06
C GLN A 58 -7.82 23.72 1.04
N ILE A 59 -7.78 24.00 2.35
CA ILE A 59 -8.16 23.04 3.40
C ILE A 59 -9.60 22.58 3.20
N GLU A 60 -10.53 23.51 2.97
CA GLU A 60 -11.94 23.15 2.82
C GLU A 60 -12.18 22.33 1.53
N ARG A 61 -11.50 22.66 0.43
CA ARG A 61 -11.55 21.86 -0.81
C ARG A 61 -11.02 20.44 -0.61
N LEU A 62 -9.88 20.30 0.09
CA LEU A 62 -9.28 19.00 0.38
C LEU A 62 -10.18 18.15 1.29
N ARG A 63 -10.76 18.75 2.33
CA ARG A 63 -11.71 18.07 3.21
C ARG A 63 -12.95 17.60 2.44
N LEU A 64 -13.51 18.46 1.58
CA LEU A 64 -14.65 18.10 0.74
C LEU A 64 -14.30 16.96 -0.22
N ALA A 65 -13.10 16.99 -0.82
CA ALA A 65 -12.63 15.93 -1.71
C ALA A 65 -12.46 14.59 -0.97
N GLY A 66 -11.86 14.60 0.23
CA GLY A 66 -11.72 13.43 1.09
C GLY A 66 -13.06 12.83 1.48
N ARG A 67 -14.03 13.66 1.89
CA ARG A 67 -15.42 13.22 2.12
C ARG A 67 -16.08 12.63 0.86
N GLY A 68 -15.77 13.20 -0.31
CA GLY A 68 -16.18 12.65 -1.59
C GLY A 68 -15.65 11.24 -1.84
N ASP A 69 -14.37 10.98 -1.55
CA ASP A 69 -13.78 9.64 -1.66
C ASP A 69 -14.36 8.65 -0.65
N ILE A 70 -14.59 9.07 0.61
CA ILE A 70 -15.29 8.27 1.62
C ILE A 70 -16.69 7.90 1.12
N LYS A 71 -17.47 8.88 0.64
CA LYS A 71 -18.79 8.63 0.09
C LYS A 71 -18.74 7.62 -1.07
N ARG A 72 -17.83 7.78 -2.02
CA ARG A 72 -17.67 6.85 -3.16
C ARG A 72 -17.31 5.43 -2.70
N PHE A 73 -16.53 5.30 -1.63
CA PHE A 73 -16.26 4.01 -1.02
C PHE A 73 -17.54 3.40 -0.44
N TYR A 74 -18.30 4.14 0.37
CA TYR A 74 -19.56 3.65 0.93
C TYR A 74 -20.64 3.35 -0.12
N ASP A 75 -20.71 4.12 -1.21
CA ASP A 75 -21.60 3.82 -2.32
C ASP A 75 -21.26 2.44 -2.94
N ARG A 76 -19.98 2.04 -2.97
CA ARG A 76 -19.55 0.68 -3.38
C ARG A 76 -19.89 -0.37 -2.33
N VAL A 77 -19.78 -0.06 -1.04
CA VAL A 77 -20.22 -0.95 0.06
C VAL A 77 -21.72 -1.22 -0.04
N GLU A 78 -22.54 -0.18 -0.25
CA GLU A 78 -23.98 -0.32 -0.45
C GLU A 78 -24.32 -1.17 -1.67
N GLN A 79 -23.59 -0.98 -2.78
CA GLN A 79 -23.76 -1.81 -3.96
C GLN A 79 -23.43 -3.29 -3.67
N ALA A 80 -22.36 -3.55 -2.92
CA ALA A 80 -21.98 -4.87 -2.46
C ALA A 80 -23.06 -5.53 -1.58
N ARG A 81 -23.59 -4.81 -0.60
CA ARG A 81 -24.71 -5.26 0.26
C ARG A 81 -25.93 -5.67 -0.57
N ARG A 82 -26.35 -4.81 -1.50
CA ARG A 82 -27.49 -5.10 -2.39
C ARG A 82 -27.24 -6.31 -3.28
N ARG A 83 -26.02 -6.47 -3.79
CA ARG A 83 -25.63 -7.62 -4.62
C ARG A 83 -25.75 -8.92 -3.83
N PHE A 84 -25.26 -8.94 -2.59
CA PHE A 84 -25.34 -10.10 -1.71
C PHE A 84 -26.78 -10.47 -1.34
N GLN A 85 -27.60 -9.47 -0.96
CA GLN A 85 -29.02 -9.71 -0.68
C GLN A 85 -29.75 -10.27 -1.90
N ALA A 86 -29.45 -9.76 -3.10
CA ALA A 86 -30.07 -10.23 -4.33
C ALA A 86 -29.65 -11.66 -4.71
N SER A 87 -28.42 -12.09 -4.36
CA SER A 87 -28.01 -13.49 -4.57
C SER A 87 -28.69 -14.43 -3.59
N ASN A 88 -28.87 -14.03 -2.33
CA ASN A 88 -29.47 -14.89 -1.31
C ASN A 88 -31.01 -14.99 -1.47
N ALA A 89 -31.66 -13.92 -1.92
CA ALA A 89 -33.11 -13.90 -2.12
C ALA A 89 -33.57 -14.71 -3.34
N ARG A 90 -32.70 -14.89 -4.34
CA ARG A 90 -32.99 -15.74 -5.51
C ARG A 90 -32.72 -17.19 -5.10
N SER A 91 -33.74 -17.89 -4.61
CA SER A 91 -33.73 -19.34 -4.34
C SER A 91 -33.55 -20.21 -5.61
N ILE A 92 -32.76 -19.74 -6.57
CA ILE A 92 -32.38 -20.45 -7.78
C ILE A 92 -31.28 -21.45 -7.37
N PRO A 93 -31.36 -22.73 -7.75
CA PRO A 93 -30.28 -23.67 -7.55
C PRO A 93 -29.05 -23.19 -8.32
N GLY A 94 -28.10 -22.62 -7.60
CA GLY A 94 -26.82 -22.09 -8.07
C GLY A 94 -25.92 -21.87 -6.86
N GLU A 95 -24.62 -21.70 -7.09
CA GLU A 95 -23.67 -21.45 -6.00
C GLU A 95 -23.96 -20.08 -5.38
N PRO A 96 -24.28 -20.00 -4.07
CA PRO A 96 -24.42 -18.72 -3.38
C PRO A 96 -23.12 -17.93 -3.49
N ILE A 97 -23.21 -16.60 -3.64
CA ILE A 97 -22.00 -15.77 -3.64
C ILE A 97 -21.49 -15.72 -2.20
N GLU A 98 -20.26 -16.16 -2.00
CA GLU A 98 -19.64 -16.13 -0.67
C GLU A 98 -19.40 -14.67 -0.22
N PRO A 99 -19.76 -14.29 1.02
CA PRO A 99 -19.54 -12.94 1.56
C PRO A 99 -18.11 -12.42 1.36
N HIS A 100 -17.14 -13.32 1.49
CA HIS A 100 -15.71 -13.03 1.33
C HIS A 100 -15.37 -12.54 -0.08
N GLU A 101 -15.97 -13.11 -1.13
CA GLU A 101 -15.71 -12.70 -2.52
C GLU A 101 -16.15 -11.26 -2.80
N ILE A 102 -17.23 -10.82 -2.14
CA ILE A 102 -17.75 -9.45 -2.24
C ILE A 102 -16.90 -8.48 -1.39
N ALA A 103 -16.48 -8.92 -0.20
CA ALA A 103 -15.75 -8.07 0.75
C ALA A 103 -14.29 -7.83 0.34
N MET A 104 -13.60 -8.83 -0.23
CA MET A 104 -12.16 -8.80 -0.49
C MET A 104 -11.69 -7.59 -1.33
N PRO A 105 -12.36 -7.19 -2.44
CA PRO A 105 -11.96 -6.02 -3.19
C PRO A 105 -12.11 -4.70 -2.41
N LEU A 106 -13.09 -4.63 -1.51
CA LEU A 106 -13.31 -3.46 -0.66
C LEU A 106 -12.27 -3.39 0.47
N GLN A 107 -11.95 -4.52 1.09
CA GLN A 107 -10.82 -4.63 2.03
C GLN A 107 -9.51 -4.20 1.36
N ALA A 108 -9.23 -4.68 0.14
CA ALA A 108 -8.02 -4.31 -0.61
C ALA A 108 -7.97 -2.79 -0.86
N SER A 109 -9.11 -2.17 -1.20
CA SER A 109 -9.21 -0.72 -1.35
C SER A 109 -8.93 0.04 -0.04
N LEU A 110 -9.34 -0.49 1.12
CA LEU A 110 -9.05 0.10 2.43
C LEU A 110 -7.57 -0.07 2.81
N ARG A 111 -7.00 -1.26 2.62
CA ARG A 111 -5.57 -1.54 2.88
C ARG A 111 -4.65 -0.64 2.06
N LYS A 112 -5.00 -0.42 0.79
CA LYS A 112 -4.28 0.50 -0.11
C LYS A 112 -4.41 1.96 0.31
N GLY A 113 -5.43 2.32 1.08
CA GLY A 113 -5.81 3.69 1.43
C GLY A 113 -6.71 4.34 0.38
N LEU A 114 -7.70 5.11 0.85
CA LEU A 114 -8.72 5.73 -0.02
C LEU A 114 -8.24 7.03 -0.70
N PHE A 115 -7.20 7.66 -0.16
CA PHE A 115 -6.76 9.01 -0.56
C PHE A 115 -5.48 9.02 -1.41
N GLY A 116 -5.07 7.84 -1.91
CA GLY A 116 -3.88 7.68 -2.74
C GLY A 116 -4.06 8.12 -4.20
N GLN A 117 -3.19 7.62 -5.08
CA GLN A 117 -3.21 7.91 -6.52
C GLN A 117 -4.59 7.60 -7.14
N GLY A 118 -5.12 8.56 -7.91
CA GLY A 118 -6.41 8.42 -8.60
C GLY A 118 -7.65 8.83 -7.78
N SER A 119 -7.50 9.07 -6.47
CA SER A 119 -8.56 9.59 -5.59
C SER A 119 -8.97 11.03 -5.97
N LEU A 120 -10.17 11.46 -5.54
CA LEU A 120 -10.57 12.86 -5.68
C LEU A 120 -9.67 13.77 -4.84
N PHE A 121 -9.32 13.34 -3.63
CA PHE A 121 -8.40 14.04 -2.74
C PHE A 121 -7.09 14.38 -3.45
N GLN A 122 -6.40 13.38 -4.02
CA GLN A 122 -5.13 13.60 -4.72
C GLN A 122 -5.27 14.49 -5.96
N LYS A 123 -6.38 14.37 -6.71
CA LYS A 123 -6.66 15.27 -7.83
C LYS A 123 -6.87 16.71 -7.37
N VAL A 124 -7.55 16.91 -6.24
CA VAL A 124 -7.76 18.25 -5.67
C VAL A 124 -6.48 18.82 -5.09
N VAL A 125 -5.60 18.01 -4.48
CA VAL A 125 -4.23 18.44 -4.13
C VAL A 125 -3.54 19.00 -5.36
N ALA A 126 -3.43 18.22 -6.44
CA ALA A 126 -2.73 18.65 -7.66
C ALA A 126 -3.29 19.94 -8.28
N ASN A 127 -4.60 20.19 -8.17
CA ASN A 127 -5.26 21.35 -8.77
C ASN A 127 -5.47 22.55 -7.82
N SER A 128 -5.28 22.38 -6.51
CA SER A 128 -5.52 23.44 -5.53
C SER A 128 -4.23 24.16 -5.13
N LEU A 129 -3.09 23.52 -5.29
CA LEU A 129 -1.78 24.09 -4.97
C LEU A 129 -1.31 25.04 -6.07
N ASP A 130 -0.68 26.14 -5.67
CA ASP A 130 0.06 26.97 -6.62
C ASP A 130 1.40 26.31 -7.00
N GLN A 131 2.11 26.91 -7.95
CA GLN A 131 3.37 26.36 -8.47
C GLN A 131 4.44 26.23 -7.38
N GLN A 132 4.51 27.17 -6.43
CA GLN A 132 5.50 27.16 -5.36
C GLN A 132 5.19 26.03 -4.37
N GLN A 133 3.94 25.93 -3.93
CA GLN A 133 3.46 24.85 -3.05
C GLN A 133 3.65 23.48 -3.70
N SER A 134 3.26 23.32 -4.97
CA SER A 134 3.40 22.06 -5.71
C SER A 134 4.86 21.62 -5.80
N THR A 135 5.76 22.55 -6.12
CA THR A 135 7.21 22.28 -6.19
C THR A 135 7.77 21.90 -4.82
N ALA A 136 7.37 22.59 -3.76
CA ALA A 136 7.82 22.30 -2.39
C ALA A 136 7.34 20.92 -1.91
N LEU A 137 6.07 20.59 -2.15
CA LEU A 137 5.49 19.29 -1.83
C LEU A 137 6.21 18.17 -2.59
N GLN A 138 6.44 18.33 -3.90
CA GLN A 138 7.19 17.35 -4.70
C GLN A 138 8.58 17.09 -4.14
N ARG A 139 9.35 18.14 -3.82
CA ARG A 139 10.69 17.99 -3.20
C ARG A 139 10.62 17.26 -1.86
N HIS A 140 9.61 17.56 -1.04
CA HIS A 140 9.42 16.89 0.25
C HIS A 140 9.12 15.40 0.07
N LEU A 141 8.23 15.05 -0.86
CA LEU A 141 7.91 13.65 -1.17
C LEU A 141 9.11 12.91 -1.75
N SER A 142 9.86 13.52 -2.68
CA SER A 142 11.12 12.96 -3.20
C SER A 142 12.11 12.68 -2.07
N ARG A 143 12.29 13.63 -1.13
CA ARG A 143 13.17 13.45 0.01
C ARG A 143 12.73 12.32 0.94
N ILE A 144 11.43 12.18 1.22
CA ILE A 144 10.92 11.05 2.02
C ILE A 144 11.23 9.73 1.31
N ASN A 145 10.97 9.66 0.00
CA ASN A 145 11.25 8.46 -0.78
C ASN A 145 12.75 8.11 -0.76
N GLU A 146 13.65 9.10 -0.91
CA GLU A 146 15.10 8.92 -0.78
C GLU A 146 15.52 8.40 0.60
N LEU A 147 14.92 8.89 1.68
CA LEU A 147 15.23 8.44 3.04
C LEU A 147 14.73 7.00 3.29
N HIS A 148 13.53 6.67 2.80
CA HIS A 148 12.97 5.32 2.93
C HIS A 148 13.78 4.30 2.14
N ALA A 149 14.11 4.65 0.90
CA ALA A 149 15.06 3.95 0.05
C ALA A 149 16.38 3.65 0.76
N GLU A 150 16.99 4.69 1.34
CA GLU A 150 18.24 4.54 2.08
C GLU A 150 18.09 3.60 3.27
N GLY A 151 17.01 3.74 4.03
CA GLY A 151 16.67 2.84 5.13
C GLY A 151 16.50 1.39 4.67
N ALA A 152 15.79 1.16 3.56
CA ALA A 152 15.56 -0.17 3.00
C ALA A 152 16.87 -0.84 2.57
N VAL A 153 17.75 -0.11 1.88
CA VAL A 153 19.09 -0.60 1.49
C VAL A 153 19.92 -0.95 2.72
N ARG A 154 19.99 -0.06 3.71
CA ARG A 154 20.76 -0.32 4.94
C ARG A 154 20.24 -1.56 5.68
N MET A 155 18.92 -1.70 5.80
CA MET A 155 18.29 -2.88 6.40
C MET A 155 18.56 -4.14 5.60
N PHE A 156 18.56 -4.06 4.27
CA PHE A 156 18.94 -5.17 3.40
C PHE A 156 20.39 -5.61 3.65
N VAL A 157 21.34 -4.66 3.67
CA VAL A 157 22.77 -4.94 3.91
C VAL A 157 23.02 -5.57 5.28
N VAL A 158 22.26 -5.15 6.32
CA VAL A 158 22.31 -5.80 7.64
C VAL A 158 21.78 -7.24 7.56
N LYS A 159 20.60 -7.44 6.96
CA LYS A 159 19.98 -8.77 6.84
C LYS A 159 20.85 -9.76 6.07
N ILE A 160 21.39 -9.38 4.92
CA ILE A 160 22.29 -10.24 4.14
C ILE A 160 23.61 -10.49 4.88
N GLY A 161 24.09 -9.54 5.69
CA GLY A 161 25.28 -9.69 6.51
C GLY A 161 25.23 -10.86 7.51
N HIS A 162 24.03 -11.32 7.89
CA HIS A 162 23.86 -12.52 8.71
C HIS A 162 24.10 -13.82 7.94
N TYR A 163 23.93 -13.83 6.62
CA TYR A 163 24.15 -14.99 5.74
C TYR A 163 25.50 -14.93 5.02
N VAL A 164 25.98 -13.71 4.74
CA VAL A 164 27.23 -13.42 4.06
C VAL A 164 28.07 -12.53 4.97
N PRO A 165 28.94 -13.09 5.82
CA PRO A 165 29.74 -12.31 6.74
C PRO A 165 30.62 -11.31 5.97
N MET A 166 30.35 -10.01 6.13
CA MET A 166 31.03 -8.94 5.42
C MET A 166 31.93 -8.12 6.35
N THR A 167 33.03 -7.58 5.82
CA THR A 167 33.79 -6.53 6.48
C THR A 167 33.04 -5.19 6.43
N SER A 168 33.49 -4.21 7.22
CA SER A 168 32.91 -2.85 7.18
C SER A 168 33.06 -2.19 5.81
N VAL A 169 34.18 -2.41 5.14
CA VAL A 169 34.46 -1.87 3.79
C VAL A 169 33.50 -2.48 2.77
N GLN A 170 33.25 -3.79 2.83
CA GLN A 170 32.31 -4.46 1.93
C GLN A 170 30.88 -3.97 2.11
N ARG A 171 30.42 -3.82 3.36
CA ARG A 171 29.09 -3.26 3.64
C ARG A 171 28.92 -1.85 3.10
N THR A 172 29.95 -1.01 3.25
CA THR A 172 29.93 0.38 2.77
C THR A 172 29.83 0.41 1.24
N LYS A 173 30.71 -0.33 0.54
CA LYS A 173 30.70 -0.42 -0.93
C LYS A 173 29.38 -0.99 -1.47
N LEU A 174 28.82 -2.02 -0.82
CA LEU A 174 27.54 -2.59 -1.21
C LEU A 174 26.39 -1.58 -1.03
N THR A 175 26.40 -0.84 0.08
CA THR A 175 25.40 0.20 0.34
C THR A 175 25.47 1.30 -0.73
N GLU A 176 26.67 1.82 -1.01
CA GLU A 176 26.90 2.83 -2.05
C GLU A 176 26.43 2.34 -3.42
N LEU A 177 26.85 1.13 -3.82
CA LEU A 177 26.42 0.53 -5.08
C LEU A 177 24.90 0.42 -5.19
N LEU A 178 24.22 -0.03 -4.13
CA LEU A 178 22.78 -0.17 -4.14
C LEU A 178 22.07 1.18 -4.21
N LEU A 179 22.55 2.20 -3.48
CA LEU A 179 21.98 3.55 -3.53
C LEU A 179 22.16 4.20 -4.90
N GLU A 180 23.31 4.00 -5.55
CA GLU A 180 23.59 4.52 -6.90
C GLU A 180 22.72 3.89 -7.99
N ASN A 181 22.27 2.65 -7.79
CA ASN A 181 21.50 1.91 -8.80
C ASN A 181 20.02 1.78 -8.45
N ALA A 182 19.55 2.46 -7.41
CA ALA A 182 18.17 2.34 -6.98
C ALA A 182 17.32 3.53 -7.43
N THR A 183 16.51 3.30 -8.46
CA THR A 183 15.38 4.15 -8.83
C THR A 183 14.18 3.80 -7.95
N TRP A 184 13.80 4.71 -7.05
CA TRP A 184 12.75 4.47 -6.06
C TRP A 184 11.45 5.11 -6.50
N VAL A 185 10.61 4.30 -7.13
CA VAL A 185 9.40 4.80 -7.79
C VAL A 185 8.17 4.66 -6.89
N ARG A 186 8.25 3.85 -5.84
CA ARG A 186 7.15 3.72 -4.87
C ARG A 186 7.62 3.36 -3.47
N ASN A 187 7.13 4.12 -2.50
CA ASN A 187 7.30 3.79 -1.09
C ASN A 187 6.28 2.73 -0.69
N ASP A 188 6.70 1.46 -0.74
CA ASP A 188 5.98 0.33 -0.14
C ASP A 188 6.81 -0.27 1.00
N PRO A 189 6.54 0.09 2.27
CA PRO A 189 7.29 -0.42 3.40
C PRO A 189 7.23 -1.95 3.54
N HIS A 190 6.15 -2.58 3.11
CA HIS A 190 5.96 -4.04 3.22
C HIS A 190 6.84 -4.78 2.22
N HIS A 191 6.99 -4.24 1.01
CA HIS A 191 7.77 -4.84 -0.06
C HIS A 191 9.19 -4.28 -0.18
N SER A 192 9.56 -3.25 0.61
CA SER A 192 10.85 -2.55 0.52
C SER A 192 12.07 -3.50 0.48
N PHE A 193 12.06 -4.57 1.27
CA PHE A 193 13.14 -5.56 1.26
C PHE A 193 13.19 -6.37 -0.04
N LEU A 194 12.03 -6.79 -0.56
CA LEU A 194 11.93 -7.54 -1.81
C LEU A 194 12.31 -6.67 -3.01
N ILE A 195 11.93 -5.40 -3.00
CA ILE A 195 12.32 -4.41 -4.01
C ILE A 195 13.85 -4.28 -4.06
N VAL A 196 14.52 -4.17 -2.89
CA VAL A 196 16.00 -4.09 -2.85
C VAL A 196 16.63 -5.36 -3.44
N ILE A 197 16.11 -6.54 -3.12
CA ILE A 197 16.63 -7.81 -3.67
C ILE A 197 16.45 -7.84 -5.19
N TYR A 198 15.25 -7.53 -5.68
CA TYR A 198 14.94 -7.48 -7.11
C TYR A 198 15.90 -6.52 -7.84
N ARG A 199 16.04 -5.30 -7.33
CA ARG A 199 16.95 -4.30 -7.92
C ARG A 199 18.40 -4.72 -7.85
N PHE A 200 18.84 -5.32 -6.76
CA PHE A 200 20.20 -5.86 -6.68
C PHE A 200 20.43 -6.95 -7.73
N GLY A 201 19.45 -7.83 -7.98
CA GLY A 201 19.47 -8.83 -9.05
C GLY A 201 19.55 -8.28 -10.48
N LYS A 202 19.27 -6.98 -10.67
CA LYS A 202 19.44 -6.26 -11.95
C LYS A 202 20.79 -5.55 -12.08
N VAL A 203 21.56 -5.43 -11.00
CA VAL A 203 22.89 -4.78 -11.04
C VAL A 203 23.86 -5.68 -11.82
N PRO A 204 24.59 -5.17 -12.83
CA PRO A 204 25.56 -5.96 -13.57
C PRO A 204 26.63 -6.57 -12.64
N ARG A 205 26.96 -7.85 -12.88
CA ARG A 205 27.86 -8.65 -12.03
C ARG A 205 29.22 -7.99 -11.82
N GLU A 206 29.72 -7.33 -12.84
CA GLU A 206 31.03 -6.68 -12.87
C GLU A 206 31.12 -5.55 -11.83
N LYS A 207 29.99 -4.94 -11.45
CA LYS A 207 29.95 -3.86 -10.46
C LYS A 207 30.12 -4.35 -9.02
N TYR A 208 29.69 -5.57 -8.70
CA TYR A 208 29.71 -6.08 -7.33
C TYR A 208 30.73 -7.19 -7.07
N VAL A 209 31.28 -7.85 -8.10
CA VAL A 209 32.23 -8.95 -7.92
C VAL A 209 33.48 -8.53 -7.12
N ALA A 210 33.94 -7.28 -7.25
CA ALA A 210 35.09 -6.76 -6.51
C ALA A 210 34.78 -6.44 -5.02
N ILE A 211 33.51 -6.49 -4.63
CA ILE A 211 33.08 -6.27 -3.25
C ILE A 211 33.23 -7.56 -2.44
N PHE A 212 33.09 -8.73 -3.05
CA PHE A 212 33.00 -10.00 -2.35
C PHE A 212 34.16 -10.94 -2.68
N ASP A 213 34.52 -11.82 -1.75
CA ASP A 213 35.41 -12.94 -2.04
C ASP A 213 34.65 -14.09 -2.72
N GLU A 214 35.37 -15.12 -3.18
CA GLU A 214 34.78 -16.25 -3.90
C GLU A 214 33.72 -17.03 -3.08
N THR A 215 33.89 -17.12 -1.76
CA THR A 215 32.94 -17.83 -0.89
C THR A 215 31.66 -17.03 -0.72
N GLN A 216 31.81 -15.73 -0.46
CA GLN A 216 30.69 -14.79 -0.36
C GLN A 216 29.93 -14.70 -1.69
N MET A 217 30.63 -14.69 -2.82
CA MET A 217 30.03 -14.59 -4.16
C MET A 217 29.04 -15.72 -4.46
N LYS A 218 29.27 -16.94 -3.97
CA LYS A 218 28.32 -18.06 -4.15
C LYS A 218 26.96 -17.78 -3.49
N ALA A 219 26.99 -17.19 -2.29
CA ALA A 219 25.77 -16.82 -1.56
C ALA A 219 25.08 -15.59 -2.19
N VAL A 220 25.86 -14.61 -2.66
CA VAL A 220 25.33 -13.46 -3.38
C VAL A 220 24.66 -13.88 -4.68
N ASP A 221 25.28 -14.76 -5.47
CA ASP A 221 24.72 -15.26 -6.73
C ASP A 221 23.36 -15.95 -6.54
N PHE A 222 23.22 -16.72 -5.46
CA PHE A 222 21.94 -17.32 -5.09
C PHE A 222 20.86 -16.26 -4.83
N LEU A 223 21.20 -15.19 -4.09
CA LEU A 223 20.27 -14.08 -3.85
C LEU A 223 19.93 -13.31 -5.14
N MET A 224 20.86 -13.20 -6.09
CA MET A 224 20.61 -12.52 -7.38
C MET A 224 19.63 -13.29 -8.24
N GLN A 225 19.77 -14.62 -8.28
CA GLN A 225 18.81 -15.49 -8.96
C GLN A 225 17.42 -15.39 -8.32
N ALA A 226 17.35 -15.37 -6.98
CA ALA A 226 16.08 -15.16 -6.28
C ALA A 226 15.47 -13.79 -6.60
N GLY A 227 16.29 -12.74 -6.68
CA GLY A 227 15.83 -11.40 -7.04
C GLY A 227 15.17 -11.31 -8.41
N GLN A 228 15.69 -12.03 -9.41
CA GLN A 228 15.07 -12.07 -10.74
C GLN A 228 13.68 -12.71 -10.71
N GLN A 229 13.49 -13.76 -9.92
CA GLN A 229 12.20 -14.43 -9.76
C GLN A 229 11.18 -13.58 -8.96
N ILE A 230 11.65 -12.75 -8.04
CA ILE A 230 10.81 -11.84 -7.25
C ILE A 230 10.18 -10.74 -8.13
N GLY A 231 10.78 -10.41 -9.29
CA GLY A 231 10.25 -9.39 -10.20
C GLY A 231 8.81 -9.65 -10.62
N GLU A 232 8.54 -10.85 -11.14
CA GLU A 232 7.19 -11.25 -11.60
C GLU A 232 6.15 -11.14 -10.49
N TYR A 233 6.53 -11.47 -9.25
CA TYR A 233 5.65 -11.32 -8.09
C TYR A 233 5.36 -9.86 -7.77
N LEU A 234 6.39 -9.01 -7.75
CA LEU A 234 6.22 -7.57 -7.49
C LEU A 234 5.40 -6.86 -8.57
N GLU A 235 5.51 -7.30 -9.83
CA GLU A 235 4.69 -6.84 -10.95
C GLU A 235 3.22 -7.25 -10.79
N GLN A 236 2.96 -8.52 -10.46
CA GLN A 236 1.60 -9.03 -10.20
C GLN A 236 0.90 -8.30 -9.05
N GLU A 237 1.66 -7.94 -8.00
CA GLU A 237 1.15 -7.15 -6.87
C GLU A 237 1.07 -5.64 -7.19
N GLY A 238 1.52 -5.19 -8.37
CA GLY A 238 1.51 -3.79 -8.80
C GLY A 238 2.39 -2.89 -7.93
N VAL A 239 3.49 -3.44 -7.42
CA VAL A 239 4.49 -2.76 -6.59
C VAL A 239 5.54 -2.08 -7.48
N ILE A 240 5.90 -2.72 -8.59
CA ILE A 240 6.79 -2.20 -9.66
C ILE A 240 6.04 -2.21 -11.00
N ASP A 241 6.47 -1.39 -11.95
CA ASP A 241 5.89 -1.30 -13.30
C ASP A 241 6.83 -2.00 -14.32
N ASP A 242 6.26 -2.70 -15.33
CA ASP A 242 6.99 -3.51 -16.34
C ASP A 242 8.00 -2.72 -17.21
N GLU A 243 7.92 -1.39 -17.23
CA GLU A 243 8.68 -0.53 -18.15
C GLU A 243 9.98 0.09 -17.57
N GLU A 244 10.40 -0.33 -16.36
CA GLU A 244 11.64 0.15 -15.71
C GLU A 244 12.81 -0.86 -15.68
#